data_AF-A0A9X7PJE6-F1
#
_entry.id   AF-A0A9X7PJE6-F1
#
_cell.length_a   1.000
_cell.length_b   1.000
_cell.length_c   1.000
_cell.angle_alpha   90.00
_cell.angle_beta   90.00
_cell.angle_gamma   90.00
#
_symmetry.space_group_name_H-M   'P 1'
#
loop_
_entity.id
_entity.type
_entity.pdbx_description
1 polymer ?
#
loop_
_entity_poly.entity_id
_entity_poly.type
_entity_poly.pdbx_seq_one_letter_code
_entity_poly.pdbx_strand_id
1 'polypeptide(L)'
;MRRISLALTTAALIGTTAALAAPAQAAPATTATAVSAKACHEDNAMIYTDGTRLRTKAGSGAVVGQLYFGDPIRILRSSGGWDNVQLKSKSKGGLAKGTRGWVAHKNIIPPFCGK
;
A
#
# COMPACT_ATOMS: atom_id res chain seq x y z
N MET A 1 0.00 -46.99 -25.58
CA MET A 1 -1.00 -46.13 -24.91
C MET A 1 -1.54 -45.13 -25.93
N ARG A 2 -2.86 -44.89 -25.89
CA ARG A 2 -3.76 -44.49 -27.00
C ARG A 2 -3.35 -43.25 -27.81
N ARG A 3 -3.42 -43.41 -29.14
CA ARG A 3 -3.61 -42.36 -30.15
C ARG A 3 -5.13 -42.13 -30.35
N ILE A 4 -5.52 -41.08 -31.11
CA ILE A 4 -6.84 -40.85 -31.78
C ILE A 4 -7.84 -40.11 -30.84
N SER A 5 -8.56 -39.03 -31.20
CA SER A 5 -8.88 -38.39 -32.49
C SER A 5 -9.32 -36.93 -32.31
N LEU A 6 -9.22 -36.17 -33.41
CA LEU A 6 -9.94 -34.92 -33.69
C LEU A 6 -11.46 -35.15 -33.74
N ALA A 7 -12.23 -34.12 -33.38
CA ALA A 7 -13.53 -33.85 -33.97
C ALA A 7 -13.76 -32.32 -34.07
N LEU A 8 -13.72 -31.81 -35.31
CA LEU A 8 -14.33 -30.55 -35.69
C LEU A 8 -15.85 -30.75 -35.71
N THR A 9 -16.61 -29.86 -35.09
CA THR A 9 -17.99 -29.57 -35.49
C THR A 9 -18.31 -28.10 -35.23
N THR A 10 -18.46 -27.38 -36.33
CA THR A 10 -19.06 -26.07 -36.48
C THR A 10 -20.55 -26.09 -36.13
N ALA A 11 -21.05 -25.09 -35.43
CA ALA A 11 -22.45 -24.67 -35.52
C ALA A 11 -22.56 -23.18 -35.18
N ALA A 12 -22.75 -22.36 -36.21
CA ALA A 12 -23.22 -20.99 -36.10
C ALA A 12 -24.74 -21.01 -35.91
N LEU A 13 -25.25 -20.33 -34.89
CA LEU A 13 -26.65 -19.88 -34.85
C LEU A 13 -26.70 -18.41 -34.44
N ILE A 14 -27.30 -17.66 -35.35
CA ILE A 14 -27.62 -16.25 -35.30
C ILE A 14 -28.72 -16.06 -34.24
N GLY A 15 -28.47 -15.19 -33.26
CA GLY A 15 -29.42 -14.81 -32.22
C GLY A 15 -29.49 -13.30 -32.10
N THR A 16 -30.64 -12.76 -32.48
CA THR A 16 -31.03 -11.34 -32.47
C THR A 16 -31.02 -10.72 -31.08
N THR A 17 -30.35 -9.56 -30.98
CA THR A 17 -30.60 -8.39 -30.11
C THR A 17 -31.40 -8.57 -28.81
N ALA A 18 -30.71 -8.37 -27.68
CA ALA A 18 -31.25 -7.61 -26.56
C ALA A 18 -30.10 -6.84 -25.90
N ALA A 19 -30.04 -5.54 -26.17
CA ALA A 19 -29.18 -4.62 -25.45
C ALA A 19 -29.65 -4.57 -23.99
N LEU A 20 -28.89 -5.18 -23.10
CA LEU A 20 -28.90 -4.87 -21.67
C LEU A 20 -27.49 -4.42 -21.32
N ALA A 21 -27.36 -3.12 -21.16
CA ALA A 21 -26.18 -2.42 -20.69
C ALA A 21 -25.67 -3.06 -19.39
N ALA A 22 -24.54 -3.77 -19.48
CA ALA A 22 -23.75 -4.11 -18.31
C ALA A 22 -22.90 -2.89 -17.93
N PRO A 23 -22.96 -2.41 -16.68
CA PRO A 23 -22.24 -1.22 -16.29
C PRO A 23 -20.75 -1.50 -16.41
N ALA A 24 -20.05 -0.65 -17.15
CA ALA A 24 -18.62 -0.47 -16.95
C ALA A 24 -18.43 -0.10 -15.49
N GLN A 25 -18.05 -1.09 -14.68
CA GLN A 25 -17.66 -0.85 -13.30
C GLN A 25 -16.29 -0.19 -13.37
N ALA A 26 -16.33 1.11 -13.70
CA ALA A 26 -15.25 2.03 -13.46
C ALA A 26 -14.92 1.89 -11.98
N ALA A 27 -13.76 1.28 -11.73
CA ALA A 27 -13.14 1.37 -10.43
C ALA A 27 -13.15 2.85 -10.03
N PRO A 28 -13.63 3.21 -8.83
CA PRO A 28 -13.40 4.53 -8.32
C PRO A 28 -11.88 4.65 -8.15
N ALA A 29 -11.22 5.19 -9.17
CA ALA A 29 -9.96 5.86 -8.99
C ALA A 29 -10.29 7.04 -8.08
N THR A 30 -10.24 6.79 -6.77
CA THR A 30 -10.16 7.83 -5.76
C THR A 30 -8.97 8.68 -6.14
N THR A 31 -9.26 9.80 -6.80
CA THR A 31 -8.43 10.98 -6.82
C THR A 31 -8.26 11.36 -5.36
N ALA A 32 -7.20 10.82 -4.75
CA ALA A 32 -6.71 11.29 -3.48
C ALA A 32 -6.32 12.75 -3.70
N THR A 33 -7.21 13.65 -3.30
CA THR A 33 -6.93 15.06 -3.13
C THR A 33 -5.69 15.13 -2.25
N ALA A 34 -4.53 15.38 -2.86
CA ALA A 34 -3.31 15.66 -2.13
C ALA A 34 -3.55 17.02 -1.47
N VAL A 35 -4.10 16.98 -0.26
CA VAL A 35 -4.07 18.11 0.65
C VAL A 35 -2.59 18.40 0.81
N SER A 36 -2.15 19.50 0.21
CA SER A 36 -0.81 20.03 0.41
C SER A 36 -0.68 20.29 1.90
N ALA A 37 -0.11 19.33 2.62
CA ALA A 37 0.11 19.45 4.04
C ALA A 37 1.03 20.66 4.23
N LYS A 38 0.58 21.58 5.08
CA LYS A 38 1.43 22.64 5.63
C LYS A 38 2.78 22.03 5.97
N ALA A 39 3.88 22.66 5.54
CA ALA A 39 5.23 22.15 5.71
C ALA A 39 5.58 22.05 7.21
N CYS A 40 5.08 21.00 7.84
CA CYS A 40 5.64 20.41 9.02
C CYS A 40 7.06 19.98 8.64
N HIS A 41 7.97 19.91 9.59
CA HIS A 41 9.25 19.27 9.30
C HIS A 41 9.00 17.77 9.06
N GLU A 42 8.54 17.38 7.86
CA GLU A 42 8.16 16.00 7.48
C GLU A 42 9.33 15.02 7.65
N ASP A 43 10.52 15.60 7.77
CA ASP A 43 11.79 14.97 8.06
C ASP A 43 12.03 14.57 9.51
N ASN A 44 11.15 14.95 10.44
CA ASN A 44 11.28 14.74 11.89
C ASN A 44 10.21 13.80 12.46
N ALA A 45 9.61 12.93 11.64
CA ALA A 45 8.74 11.88 12.15
C ALA A 45 9.58 10.76 12.81
N MET A 46 9.05 10.16 13.87
CA MET A 46 9.73 9.08 14.59
C MET A 46 8.74 7.98 14.97
N ILE A 47 9.25 6.80 15.28
CA ILE A 47 8.43 5.70 15.80
C ILE A 47 8.18 5.88 17.30
N TYR A 48 6.92 5.72 17.71
CA TYR A 48 6.44 5.88 19.10
C TYR A 48 6.47 4.58 19.92
N THR A 49 6.63 3.41 19.30
CA THR A 49 6.52 2.12 19.99
C THR A 49 7.62 1.16 19.59
N ASP A 50 8.05 0.32 20.53
CA ASP A 50 8.99 -0.76 20.27
C ASP A 50 8.30 -1.97 19.62
N GLY A 51 9.01 -2.62 18.70
CA GLY A 51 8.48 -3.81 18.00
C GLY A 51 7.35 -3.50 17.01
N THR A 52 7.26 -2.26 16.50
CA THR A 52 6.30 -1.95 15.43
C THR A 52 6.64 -2.71 14.18
N ARG A 53 5.65 -3.34 13.54
CA ARG A 53 5.88 -4.12 12.33
C ARG A 53 5.85 -3.23 11.09
N LEU A 54 6.97 -3.22 10.35
CA LEU A 54 7.05 -2.63 9.02
C LEU A 54 6.50 -3.64 8.00
N ARG A 55 5.49 -3.26 7.23
CA ARG A 55 4.83 -4.14 6.27
C ARG A 55 5.05 -3.72 4.82
N THR A 56 4.89 -4.66 3.88
CA THR A 56 4.96 -4.36 2.44
C THR A 56 3.73 -3.61 1.91
N LYS A 57 2.56 -3.75 2.56
CA LYS A 57 1.30 -3.07 2.25
C LYS A 57 0.56 -2.66 3.53
N ALA A 58 -0.27 -1.62 3.43
CA ALA A 58 -1.20 -1.22 4.48
C ALA A 58 -2.14 -2.38 4.84
N GLY A 59 -2.39 -2.59 6.13
CA GLY A 59 -3.30 -3.63 6.62
C GLY A 59 -2.66 -5.02 6.67
N SER A 60 -2.86 -5.81 5.61
CA SER A 60 -2.55 -7.24 5.55
C SER A 60 -1.23 -7.59 4.88
N GLY A 61 -0.37 -6.60 4.58
CA GLY A 61 0.94 -6.84 3.96
C GLY A 61 1.86 -7.72 4.81
N ALA A 62 2.76 -8.45 4.15
CA ALA A 62 3.79 -9.24 4.81
C ALA A 62 4.71 -8.35 5.66
N VAL A 63 5.18 -8.87 6.79
CA VAL A 63 6.08 -8.15 7.70
C VAL A 63 7.50 -8.23 7.14
N VAL A 64 8.06 -7.07 6.79
CA VAL A 64 9.45 -6.92 6.33
C VAL A 64 10.42 -6.94 7.51
N GLY A 65 9.99 -6.41 8.64
CA GLY A 65 10.77 -6.39 9.87
C GLY A 65 10.10 -5.56 10.95
N GLN A 66 10.89 -5.18 11.95
CA GLN A 66 10.42 -4.43 13.11
C GLN A 66 11.17 -3.11 13.26
N LEU A 67 10.45 -2.08 13.68
CA LEU A 67 10.96 -0.77 14.05
C LEU A 67 10.77 -0.54 15.54
N TYR A 68 11.57 0.36 16.07
CA TYR A 68 11.72 0.60 17.49
C TYR A 68 11.52 2.06 17.84
N PHE A 69 11.26 2.33 19.11
CA PHE A 69 11.06 3.68 19.61
C PHE A 69 12.25 4.59 19.25
N GLY A 70 11.93 5.77 18.71
CA GLY A 70 12.91 6.78 18.31
C GLY A 70 13.57 6.53 16.95
N ASP A 71 13.21 5.47 16.22
CA ASP A 71 13.72 5.28 14.86
C ASP A 71 13.26 6.44 13.96
N PRO A 72 14.20 7.18 13.32
CA PRO A 72 13.85 8.33 12.49
C PRO A 72 13.30 7.87 11.16
N ILE A 73 12.12 8.36 10.83
CA ILE A 73 11.38 7.99 9.61
C ILE A 73 10.94 9.24 8.85
N ARG A 74 10.71 9.06 7.55
CA ARG A 74 10.07 10.04 6.69
C ARG A 74 8.74 9.46 6.22
N ILE A 75 7.66 10.21 6.41
CA ILE A 75 6.33 9.84 5.90
C ILE A 75 6.27 10.25 4.43
N LEU A 76 5.88 9.33 3.55
CA LEU A 76 5.75 9.59 2.11
C LEU A 76 4.30 9.73 1.67
N ARG A 77 3.42 8.93 2.29
CA ARG A 77 1.98 8.94 2.00
C ARG A 77 1.23 8.29 3.14
N SER A 78 0.05 8.81 3.43
CA SER A 78 -0.91 8.21 4.36
C SER A 78 -2.03 7.51 3.59
N SER A 79 -2.51 6.39 4.09
CA SER A 79 -3.66 5.66 3.55
C SER A 79 -4.44 4.99 4.69
N GLY A 80 -5.60 5.57 5.01
CA GLY A 80 -6.41 5.13 6.15
C GLY A 80 -5.60 5.20 7.45
N GLY A 81 -5.62 4.12 8.24
CA GLY A 81 -4.86 4.01 9.49
C GLY A 81 -3.37 3.63 9.33
N TRP A 82 -2.79 3.81 8.14
CA TRP A 82 -1.41 3.41 7.83
C TRP A 82 -0.66 4.51 7.10
N ASP A 83 0.63 4.61 7.39
CA ASP A 83 1.56 5.52 6.74
C ASP A 83 2.66 4.74 6.04
N ASN A 84 2.90 5.07 4.78
CA ASN A 84 4.06 4.62 4.05
C ASN A 84 5.25 5.48 4.50
N VAL A 85 6.24 4.83 5.09
CA VAL A 85 7.40 5.46 5.70
C VAL A 85 8.69 4.93 5.09
N GLN A 86 9.73 5.76 5.15
CA GLN A 86 11.10 5.40 4.79
C GLN A 86 12.02 5.67 5.97
N LEU A 87 12.87 4.70 6.30
CA LEU A 87 13.86 4.84 7.35
C LEU A 87 14.97 5.81 6.94
N LYS A 88 15.29 6.78 7.79
CA LYS A 88 16.40 7.72 7.57
C LYS A 88 17.74 7.16 8.05
N SER A 89 17.69 6.19 8.97
CA SER A 89 18.85 5.52 9.57
C SER A 89 18.60 4.01 9.72
N LYS A 90 19.65 3.24 10.01
CA LYS A 90 19.50 1.82 10.36
C LYS A 90 18.67 1.71 11.65
N SER A 91 17.63 0.88 11.63
CA SER A 91 16.81 0.61 12.81
C SER A 91 17.54 -0.33 13.77
N LYS A 92 17.22 -0.22 15.07
CA LYS A 92 17.61 -1.23 16.08
C LYS A 92 17.17 -2.65 15.72
N GLY A 93 16.12 -2.79 14.92
CA GLY A 93 15.63 -4.07 14.40
C GLY A 93 16.47 -4.70 13.30
N GLY A 94 17.58 -4.08 12.90
CA GLY A 94 18.44 -4.57 11.83
C GLY A 94 18.01 -4.14 10.43
N LEU A 95 16.91 -3.39 10.29
CA LEU A 95 16.49 -2.83 8.99
C LEU A 95 17.48 -1.76 8.52
N ALA A 96 17.84 -1.81 7.24
CA ALA A 96 18.78 -0.88 6.64
C ALA A 96 18.20 0.53 6.50
N LYS A 97 19.08 1.52 6.37
CA LYS A 97 18.69 2.88 5.98
C LYS A 97 18.01 2.83 4.61
N GLY A 98 16.94 3.61 4.47
CA GLY A 98 16.18 3.71 3.21
C GLY A 98 15.16 2.60 3.01
N THR A 99 15.08 1.61 3.91
CA THR A 99 14.00 0.61 3.88
C THR A 99 12.65 1.30 3.95
N ARG A 100 11.72 0.84 3.12
CA ARG A 100 10.39 1.42 2.97
C ARG A 100 9.33 0.40 3.34
N GLY A 101 8.23 0.89 3.86
CA GLY A 101 7.08 0.04 4.13
C GLY A 101 5.96 0.80 4.81
N TRP A 102 4.99 0.05 5.28
CA TRP A 102 3.78 0.56 5.92
C TRP A 102 3.83 0.31 7.41
N VAL A 103 3.55 1.37 8.16
CA VAL A 103 3.45 1.37 9.62
C VAL A 103 2.09 1.90 10.01
N ALA A 104 1.52 1.41 11.11
CA ALA A 104 0.24 1.90 11.59
C ALA A 104 0.39 3.33 12.12
N HIS A 105 -0.51 4.23 11.72
CA HIS A 105 -0.46 5.66 12.05
C HIS A 105 -0.31 5.92 13.55
N LYS A 106 -1.05 5.18 14.39
CA LYS A 106 -0.99 5.28 15.86
C LYS A 106 0.40 5.04 16.48
N ASN A 107 1.31 4.43 15.73
CA ASN A 107 2.66 4.08 16.20
C ASN A 107 3.71 5.10 15.76
N ILE A 108 3.29 6.24 15.19
CA ILE A 108 4.17 7.26 14.64
C ILE A 108 3.96 8.55 15.43
N ILE A 109 5.06 9.14 15.85
CA ILE A 109 5.12 10.51 16.34
C ILE A 109 5.11 11.41 15.08
N PRO A 110 4.03 12.18 14.86
CA PRO A 110 3.94 13.05 13.70
C PRO A 110 5.03 14.13 13.74
N PRO A 111 5.46 14.63 12.58
CA PRO A 111 6.42 15.72 12.53
C PRO A 111 5.85 16.95 13.24
N PHE A 112 6.61 17.54 14.16
CA PHE A 112 6.21 18.79 14.79
C PHE A 112 6.18 19.91 13.74
N CYS A 113 5.00 20.48 13.54
CA CYS A 113 4.83 21.72 12.80
C CYS A 113 4.97 22.85 13.83
N GLY A 114 6.12 23.54 13.84
CA GLY A 114 6.31 24.70 14.72
C GLY A 114 5.24 25.78 14.47
N LYS A 115 4.91 26.55 15.51
CA LYS A 115 3.94 27.65 15.43
C LYS A 115 4.42 28.78 14.53
#